data_AF-A0A3G6M8C3-F1
#
_entry.id   AF-A0A3G6M8C3-F1
#
_cell.length_a   1.000
_cell.length_b   1.000
_cell.length_c   1.000
_cell.angle_alpha   90.00
_cell.angle_beta   90.00
_cell.angle_gamma   90.00
#
_symmetry.space_group_name_H-M   'P 1'
#
loop_
_entity.id
_entity.type
_entity.pdbx_description
1 polymer ?
#
loop_
_entity_poly.entity_id
_entity_poly.type
_entity_poly.pdbx_seq_one_letter_code
_entity_poly.pdbx_strand_id
1 'polypeptide(L)'
;MKGKILALFVVFLLIGCKTNPNRHNDLNYMQNIEQTATEASAKNSHSTIQVGDQLIILITAKDMDVVKPFNQNYSSSEMVQTNALAGGNTPNQGITTLSGPTYVVDTQGNIDFPILGKINTTDKSLVEFKDELRDKMTKYILNPTVSVRLSNFKITVLGEVNRQGDYTIANGQATIWNALGLAGDLTMYGKRNDVLVIRTENGVITHGKVNLQDANLINSPYYNLKQGDAIIVSSSNTRDLAAKQNPNTGIYLTAASIAITAVAVVVSLFKK
;
A
#
# COMPACT_ATOMS: atom_id res chain seq x y z
N MET A 1 -62.95 4.93 -4.90
CA MET A 1 -61.91 3.87 -4.81
C MET A 1 -60.55 4.28 -5.34
N LYS A 2 -60.43 4.97 -6.49
CA LYS A 2 -59.15 5.31 -7.14
C LYS A 2 -58.20 6.17 -6.28
N GLY A 3 -58.70 7.19 -5.58
CA GLY A 3 -57.87 8.04 -4.70
C GLY A 3 -57.28 7.32 -3.48
N LYS A 4 -57.98 6.30 -2.95
CA LYS A 4 -57.48 5.49 -1.82
C LYS A 4 -56.33 4.56 -2.25
N ILE A 5 -56.38 4.03 -3.47
CA ILE A 5 -55.31 3.17 -4.03
C ILE A 5 -54.05 4.00 -4.34
N LEU A 6 -54.22 5.21 -4.88
CA LEU A 6 -53.11 6.14 -5.15
C LEU A 6 -52.38 6.54 -3.86
N ALA A 7 -53.13 6.88 -2.80
CA ALA A 7 -52.56 7.22 -1.50
C ALA A 7 -51.78 6.04 -0.89
N LEU A 8 -52.27 4.81 -1.04
CA LEU A 8 -51.63 3.60 -0.52
C LEU A 8 -50.30 3.30 -1.26
N PHE A 9 -50.24 3.56 -2.56
CA PHE A 9 -49.02 3.40 -3.36
C PHE A 9 -47.95 4.44 -3.01
N VAL A 10 -48.35 5.69 -2.76
CA VAL A 10 -47.44 6.76 -2.32
C VAL A 10 -46.88 6.46 -0.92
N VAL A 11 -47.70 5.96 0.00
CA VAL A 11 -47.25 5.55 1.34
C VAL A 11 -46.27 4.37 1.26
N PHE A 12 -46.50 3.40 0.36
CA PHE A 12 -45.58 2.28 0.17
C PHE A 12 -44.20 2.71 -0.38
N LEU A 13 -44.17 3.69 -1.28
CA LEU A 13 -42.93 4.30 -1.80
C LEU A 13 -42.13 5.05 -0.72
N LEU A 14 -42.81 5.70 0.24
CA LEU A 14 -42.14 6.43 1.32
C LEU A 14 -41.54 5.52 2.41
N ILE A 15 -42.02 4.27 2.54
CA ILE A 15 -41.53 3.31 3.54
C ILE A 15 -40.31 2.51 3.02
N GLY A 16 -40.07 2.49 1.71
CA GLY A 16 -38.98 1.73 1.07
C GLY A 16 -37.55 2.25 1.34
N CYS A 17 -37.38 3.46 1.87
CA CYS A 17 -36.08 4.11 2.07
C CYS A 17 -35.55 4.02 3.51
N LYS A 18 -35.80 2.92 4.23
CA LYS A 18 -35.22 2.74 5.57
C LYS A 18 -33.86 2.04 5.45
N THR A 19 -32.79 2.73 5.87
CA THR A 19 -31.45 2.14 5.99
C THR A 19 -31.48 1.06 7.06
N ASN A 20 -30.85 -0.10 6.82
CA ASN A 20 -30.78 -1.17 7.81
C ASN A 20 -29.73 -0.80 8.87
N PRO A 21 -30.13 -0.46 10.11
CA PRO A 21 -29.20 -0.03 11.15
C PRO A 21 -28.31 -1.17 11.67
N ASN A 22 -28.69 -2.42 11.41
CA ASN A 22 -27.97 -3.61 11.87
C ASN A 22 -26.98 -4.17 10.84
N ARG A 23 -26.77 -3.48 9.71
CA ARG A 23 -25.76 -3.90 8.74
C ARG A 23 -24.38 -3.56 9.30
N HIS A 24 -23.51 -4.57 9.43
CA HIS A 24 -22.13 -4.37 9.89
C HIS A 24 -21.43 -3.29 9.06
N ASN A 25 -20.74 -2.38 9.75
CA ASN A 25 -19.95 -1.35 9.10
C ASN A 25 -18.59 -1.93 8.72
N ASP A 26 -18.49 -2.39 7.47
CA ASP A 26 -17.29 -3.01 6.93
C ASP A 26 -16.15 -2.01 6.69
N LEU A 27 -16.31 -0.73 7.05
CA LEU A 27 -15.34 0.33 6.80
C LEU A 27 -14.28 0.47 7.92
N ASN A 28 -14.51 -0.10 9.09
CA ASN A 28 -13.62 0.05 10.24
C ASN A 28 -12.47 -0.96 10.23
N TYR A 29 -11.27 -0.50 10.56
CA TYR A 29 -10.05 -1.30 10.69
C TYR A 29 -9.89 -1.89 12.09
N MET A 30 -9.13 -2.98 12.22
CA MET A 30 -8.62 -3.53 13.48
C MET A 30 -9.67 -3.65 14.60
N GLN A 31 -10.83 -4.23 14.29
CA GLN A 31 -12.01 -4.27 15.16
C GLN A 31 -11.83 -5.08 16.46
N ASN A 32 -10.77 -5.88 16.56
CA ASN A 32 -10.42 -6.78 17.67
C ASN A 32 -9.01 -6.50 18.24
N ILE A 33 -8.54 -5.26 18.17
CA ILE A 33 -7.18 -4.90 18.60
C ILE A 33 -6.96 -5.06 20.11
N GLU A 34 -7.99 -4.83 20.93
CA GLU A 34 -7.92 -4.92 22.38
C GLU A 34 -7.56 -6.34 22.86
N GLN A 35 -7.94 -7.37 22.09
CA GLN A 35 -7.64 -8.77 22.38
C GLN A 35 -6.29 -9.23 21.81
N THR A 36 -5.83 -8.60 20.72
CA THR A 36 -4.67 -9.07 19.93
C THR A 36 -3.36 -8.37 20.30
N ALA A 37 -3.41 -7.17 20.89
CA ALA A 37 -2.24 -6.35 21.19
C ALA A 37 -1.24 -7.00 22.18
N THR A 38 -1.67 -8.00 22.97
CA THR A 38 -0.82 -8.68 23.95
C THR A 38 0.01 -9.82 23.36
N GLU A 39 -0.38 -10.37 22.20
CA GLU A 39 0.27 -11.54 21.57
C GLU A 39 1.23 -11.16 20.44
N ALA A 40 1.00 -10.03 19.77
CA ALA A 40 1.75 -9.61 18.58
C ALA A 40 3.20 -9.13 18.84
N SER A 41 3.55 -8.77 20.09
CA SER A 41 4.88 -8.25 20.42
C SER A 41 6.03 -9.28 20.32
N ALA A 42 5.73 -10.57 20.14
CA ALA A 42 6.74 -11.64 20.12
C ALA A 42 7.17 -12.10 18.71
N LYS A 43 6.45 -11.71 17.65
CA LYS A 43 6.67 -12.23 16.30
C LYS A 43 6.99 -11.12 15.30
N ASN A 44 7.99 -10.31 15.61
CA ASN A 44 8.50 -9.33 14.66
C ASN A 44 9.11 -10.07 13.46
N SER A 45 8.40 -10.06 12.33
CA SER A 45 8.94 -10.49 11.05
C SER A 45 9.93 -9.43 10.58
N HIS A 46 11.22 -9.62 10.85
CA HIS A 46 12.26 -8.76 10.33
C HIS A 46 12.36 -8.92 8.81
N SER A 47 12.35 -7.80 8.07
CA SER A 47 12.65 -7.83 6.64
C SER A 47 14.14 -8.09 6.47
N THR A 48 14.47 -9.14 5.71
CA THR A 48 15.85 -9.52 5.39
C THR A 48 16.25 -8.95 4.04
N ILE A 49 17.55 -8.71 3.87
CA ILE A 49 18.14 -8.26 2.60
C ILE A 49 17.97 -9.37 1.55
N GLN A 50 17.58 -8.99 0.34
CA GLN A 50 17.35 -9.88 -0.79
C GLN A 50 18.36 -9.67 -1.93
N VAL A 51 18.49 -10.69 -2.79
CA VAL A 51 19.28 -10.59 -4.02
C VAL A 51 18.70 -9.50 -4.92
N GLY A 52 19.55 -8.61 -5.43
CA GLY A 52 19.15 -7.47 -6.26
C GLY A 52 18.76 -6.20 -5.48
N ASP A 53 18.77 -6.24 -4.15
CA ASP A 53 18.61 -5.05 -3.32
C ASP A 53 19.75 -4.05 -3.54
N GLN A 54 19.43 -2.77 -3.49
CA GLN A 54 20.39 -1.66 -3.61
C GLN A 54 20.55 -0.96 -2.27
N LEU A 55 21.69 -1.18 -1.62
CA LEU A 55 22.00 -0.62 -0.31
C LEU A 55 22.79 0.68 -0.47
N ILE A 56 22.25 1.79 0.03
CA ILE A 56 23.02 3.01 0.25
C ILE A 56 23.73 2.88 1.60
N ILE A 57 25.06 2.85 1.57
CA ILE A 57 25.89 2.74 2.77
C ILE A 57 26.74 4.00 2.91
N LEU A 58 26.61 4.66 4.05
CA LEU A 58 27.39 5.84 4.40
C LEU A 58 28.09 5.61 5.74
N ILE A 59 29.41 5.79 5.75
CA ILE A 59 30.24 5.71 6.94
C ILE A 59 30.60 7.13 7.37
N THR A 60 30.35 7.47 8.62
CA THR A 60 30.77 8.74 9.22
C THR A 60 31.61 8.47 10.46
N ALA A 61 32.52 9.39 10.76
CA ALA A 61 33.37 9.32 11.94
C ALA A 61 33.72 10.73 12.41
N LYS A 62 34.40 10.84 13.55
CA LYS A 62 34.86 12.14 14.07
C LYS A 62 35.75 12.88 13.07
N ASP A 63 36.60 12.13 12.38
CA ASP A 63 37.41 12.61 11.27
C ASP A 63 36.81 12.09 9.96
N MET A 64 36.50 12.99 9.02
CA MET A 64 35.91 12.60 7.74
C MET A 64 36.97 12.13 6.73
N ASP A 65 38.25 12.45 6.92
CA ASP A 65 39.31 12.06 5.99
C ASP A 65 39.60 10.56 6.06
N VAL A 66 39.44 9.95 7.23
CA VAL A 66 39.64 8.50 7.43
C VAL A 66 38.53 7.63 6.83
N VAL A 67 37.32 8.20 6.63
CA VAL A 67 36.18 7.47 6.01
C VAL A 67 36.13 7.63 4.49
N LYS A 68 36.85 8.60 3.91
CA LYS A 68 36.86 8.87 2.45
C LYS A 68 37.10 7.61 1.61
N PRO A 69 38.07 6.73 1.95
CA PRO A 69 38.31 5.50 1.19
C PRO A 69 37.13 4.51 1.22
N PHE A 70 36.28 4.56 2.25
CA PHE A 70 35.14 3.66 2.43
C PHE A 70 33.84 4.20 1.82
N ASN A 71 33.75 5.52 1.64
CA ASN A 71 32.63 6.19 0.99
C ASN A 71 32.86 6.44 -0.50
N GLN A 72 33.74 5.67 -1.14
CA GLN A 72 34.01 5.81 -2.58
C GLN A 72 32.80 5.31 -3.38
N ASN A 73 32.20 6.22 -4.17
CA ASN A 73 31.10 5.89 -5.08
C ASN A 73 31.60 4.93 -6.16
N TYR A 74 31.30 3.63 -6.02
CA TYR A 74 31.60 2.63 -7.06
C TYR A 74 30.44 2.46 -8.06
N SER A 75 29.25 2.96 -7.75
CA SER A 75 28.14 3.05 -8.70
C SER A 75 27.37 4.35 -8.49
N SER A 76 26.91 4.91 -9.62
CA SER A 76 26.10 6.12 -9.81
C SER A 76 25.40 6.68 -8.57
N SER A 77 25.57 7.98 -8.34
CA SER A 77 24.66 8.76 -7.50
C SER A 77 23.28 8.82 -8.16
N GLU A 78 22.52 7.73 -8.07
CA GLU A 78 21.11 7.73 -8.41
C GLU A 78 20.40 8.56 -7.35
N MET A 79 19.87 9.71 -7.75
CA MET A 79 18.92 10.43 -6.91
C MET A 79 17.70 9.54 -6.77
N VAL A 80 17.48 9.00 -5.57
CA VAL A 80 16.18 8.40 -5.22
C VAL A 80 15.16 9.53 -5.15
N GLN A 81 14.56 9.85 -6.28
CA GLN A 81 13.39 10.70 -6.33
C GLN A 81 12.19 9.83 -5.93
N THR A 82 11.80 9.92 -4.67
CA THR A 82 10.53 9.34 -4.24
C THR A 82 9.40 10.05 -5.01
N ASN A 83 8.76 9.33 -5.92
CA ASN A 83 7.59 9.84 -6.65
C ASN A 83 6.41 9.97 -5.68
N ALA A 84 6.39 11.07 -4.93
CA ALA A 84 5.23 11.51 -4.14
C ALA A 84 4.21 12.30 -4.99
N LEU A 85 4.41 12.41 -6.31
CA LEU A 85 3.54 13.17 -7.21
C LEU A 85 2.59 12.24 -7.98
N ALA A 86 1.71 11.57 -7.24
CA ALA A 86 0.44 11.10 -7.78
C ALA A 86 -0.68 11.88 -7.08
N GLY A 87 -1.15 12.97 -7.71
CA GLY A 87 -2.42 13.64 -7.47
C GLY A 87 -2.78 14.10 -6.03
N GLY A 88 -2.91 15.43 -5.87
CA GLY A 88 -3.84 16.11 -4.95
C GLY A 88 -3.80 15.78 -3.44
N ASN A 89 -3.41 16.77 -2.64
CA ASN A 89 -3.70 16.93 -1.20
C ASN A 89 -3.03 15.99 -0.16
N THR A 90 -1.90 15.34 -0.45
CA THR A 90 -1.05 14.84 0.65
C THR A 90 -0.19 15.96 1.23
N PRO A 91 -0.03 16.06 2.57
CA PRO A 91 1.01 16.90 3.16
C PRO A 91 2.34 16.53 2.53
N ASN A 92 3.03 17.54 1.99
CA ASN A 92 4.36 17.42 1.42
C ASN A 92 5.33 16.90 2.51
N GLN A 93 5.42 15.58 2.68
CA GLN A 93 6.46 14.98 3.51
C GLN A 93 7.75 15.21 2.74
N GLY A 94 8.62 16.07 3.30
CA GLY A 94 9.81 16.57 2.65
C GLY A 94 10.56 15.48 1.88
N ILE A 95 10.87 15.79 0.63
CA ILE A 95 11.76 15.00 -0.21
C ILE A 95 13.05 14.80 0.58
N THR A 96 13.25 13.61 1.13
CA THR A 96 14.54 13.23 1.71
C THR A 96 15.33 12.62 0.56
N THR A 97 16.10 13.46 -0.13
CA THR A 97 17.11 12.99 -1.08
C THR A 97 18.22 12.32 -0.28
N LEU A 98 18.11 11.01 -0.10
CA LEU A 98 19.24 10.23 0.39
C LEU A 98 20.18 10.00 -0.79
N SER A 99 21.36 10.62 -0.73
CA SER A 99 22.43 10.43 -1.70
C SER A 99 23.63 9.82 -1.00
N GLY A 100 24.20 8.78 -1.61
CA GLY A 100 25.40 8.10 -1.10
C GLY A 100 25.80 6.93 -2.01
N PRO A 101 26.98 6.33 -1.75
CA PRO A 101 27.43 5.16 -2.49
C PRO A 101 26.42 4.02 -2.42
N THR A 102 26.00 3.55 -3.59
CA THR A 102 25.02 2.46 -3.73
C THR A 102 25.75 1.14 -4.04
N TYR A 103 25.35 0.09 -3.33
CA TYR A 103 25.90 -1.26 -3.42
C TYR A 103 24.79 -2.24 -3.78
N VAL A 104 25.00 -3.04 -4.82
CA VAL A 104 24.02 -4.03 -5.28
C VAL A 104 24.34 -5.39 -4.65
N VAL A 105 23.32 -6.05 -4.11
CA VAL A 105 23.43 -7.43 -3.61
C VAL A 105 23.47 -8.39 -4.79
N ASP A 106 24.59 -9.10 -4.94
CA ASP A 106 24.83 -10.04 -6.03
C ASP A 106 23.99 -11.33 -5.90
N THR A 107 24.02 -12.17 -6.94
CA THR A 107 23.30 -13.46 -6.98
C THR A 107 23.71 -14.45 -5.89
N GLN A 108 24.86 -14.24 -5.24
CA GLN A 108 25.35 -15.05 -4.14
C GLN A 108 25.03 -14.41 -2.77
N GLY A 109 24.24 -13.33 -2.74
CA GLY A 109 23.88 -12.61 -1.52
C GLY A 109 25.04 -11.85 -0.91
N ASN A 110 25.98 -11.34 -1.71
CA ASN A 110 27.10 -10.52 -1.24
C ASN A 110 27.06 -9.12 -1.84
N ILE A 111 27.67 -8.16 -1.14
CA ILE A 111 28.03 -6.87 -1.69
C ILE A 111 29.54 -6.75 -1.82
N ASP A 112 30.03 -6.00 -2.81
CA ASP A 112 31.44 -5.64 -2.93
C ASP A 112 31.66 -4.27 -2.26
N PHE A 113 32.33 -4.27 -1.10
CA PHE A 113 32.53 -3.08 -0.29
C PHE A 113 33.99 -2.62 -0.33
N PRO A 114 34.29 -1.32 -0.46
CA PRO A 114 35.67 -0.83 -0.53
C PRO A 114 36.48 -1.27 0.69
N ILE A 115 37.71 -1.70 0.45
CA ILE A 115 38.70 -2.16 1.46
C ILE A 115 38.33 -3.50 2.12
N LEU A 116 37.06 -3.69 2.50
CA LEU A 116 36.58 -4.93 3.14
C LEU A 116 36.31 -6.05 2.14
N GLY A 117 36.21 -5.74 0.84
CA GLY A 117 35.91 -6.69 -0.21
C GLY A 117 34.49 -7.23 -0.13
N LYS A 118 34.30 -8.51 -0.47
CA LYS A 118 32.98 -9.14 -0.46
C LYS A 118 32.46 -9.36 0.95
N ILE A 119 31.26 -8.87 1.22
CA ILE A 119 30.56 -9.04 2.49
C ILE A 119 29.21 -9.72 2.25
N ASN A 120 28.93 -10.79 2.99
CA ASN A 120 27.68 -11.53 2.89
C ASN A 120 26.51 -10.79 3.58
N THR A 121 25.36 -10.72 2.90
CA THR A 121 24.11 -10.10 3.39
C THR A 121 22.97 -11.12 3.58
N THR A 122 23.20 -12.40 3.27
CA THR A 122 22.19 -13.46 3.31
C THR A 122 21.61 -13.62 4.71
N ASP A 123 20.28 -13.74 4.80
CA ASP A 123 19.49 -13.91 6.03
C ASP A 123 19.67 -12.81 7.09
N LYS A 124 20.30 -11.69 6.73
CA LYS A 124 20.50 -10.55 7.63
C LYS A 124 19.44 -9.50 7.39
N SER A 125 18.90 -8.98 8.48
CA SER A 125 18.17 -7.71 8.46
C SER A 125 19.13 -6.54 8.20
N LEU A 126 18.59 -5.41 7.78
CA LEU A 126 19.36 -4.17 7.65
C LEU A 126 20.07 -3.77 8.95
N VAL A 127 19.47 -4.08 10.11
CA VAL A 127 20.02 -3.75 11.42
C VAL A 127 21.23 -4.64 11.73
N GLU A 128 21.08 -5.95 11.58
CA GLU A 128 22.17 -6.91 11.80
C GLU A 128 23.34 -6.65 10.85
N PHE A 129 23.04 -6.39 9.58
CA PHE A 129 24.07 -6.08 8.60
C PHE A 129 24.82 -4.77 8.91
N LYS A 130 24.08 -3.73 9.35
CA LYS A 130 24.68 -2.45 9.78
C LYS A 130 25.60 -2.65 10.99
N ASP A 131 25.17 -3.45 11.97
CA ASP A 131 25.96 -3.70 13.17
C ASP A 131 27.21 -4.53 12.85
N GLU A 132 27.11 -5.55 12.00
CA GLU A 132 28.26 -6.30 11.50
C GLU A 132 29.26 -5.40 10.75
N LEU A 133 28.76 -4.53 9.89
CA LEU A 133 29.62 -3.61 9.13
C LEU A 133 30.32 -2.63 10.07
N ARG A 134 29.60 -2.07 11.06
CA ARG A 134 30.19 -1.21 12.09
C ARG A 134 31.31 -1.92 12.82
N ASP A 135 31.09 -3.17 13.24
CA ASP A 135 32.08 -3.93 14.01
C ASP A 135 33.32 -4.23 13.17
N LYS A 136 33.17 -4.56 11.88
CA LYS A 136 34.32 -4.69 10.95
C LYS A 136 35.09 -3.37 10.78
N MET A 137 34.38 -2.24 10.75
CA MET A 137 34.98 -0.91 10.58
C MET A 137 35.79 -0.43 11.77
N THR A 138 35.52 -0.94 12.99
CA THR A 138 36.30 -0.58 14.19
C THR A 138 37.80 -0.90 14.10
N LYS A 139 38.18 -1.83 13.20
CA LYS A 139 39.59 -2.18 12.94
C LYS A 139 40.36 -1.07 12.19
N TYR A 140 39.65 -0.19 11.51
CA TYR A 140 40.24 0.84 10.64
C TYR A 140 39.94 2.25 11.14
N ILE A 141 38.81 2.45 11.81
CA ILE A 141 38.30 3.76 12.21
C ILE A 141 37.89 3.71 13.67
N LEU A 142 38.28 4.73 14.44
CA LEU A 142 37.85 4.88 15.82
C LEU A 142 36.40 5.39 15.88
N ASN A 143 35.52 4.62 16.52
CA ASN A 143 34.10 4.95 16.71
C ASN A 143 33.35 5.31 15.40
N PRO A 144 33.29 4.41 14.41
CA PRO A 144 32.58 4.66 13.17
C PRO A 144 31.06 4.62 13.41
N THR A 145 30.35 5.49 12.71
CA THR A 145 28.89 5.47 12.58
C THR A 145 28.54 4.97 11.18
N VAL A 146 27.70 3.95 11.11
CA VAL A 146 27.30 3.30 9.85
C VAL A 146 25.82 3.53 9.63
N SER A 147 25.47 4.10 8.48
CA SER A 147 24.09 4.23 8.00
C SER A 147 23.91 3.32 6.80
N VAL A 148 22.98 2.37 6.90
CA VAL A 148 22.57 1.48 5.80
C VAL A 148 21.09 1.72 5.52
N ARG A 149 20.75 1.97 4.25
CA ARG A 149 19.37 2.16 3.80
C ARG A 149 19.15 1.46 2.47
N LEU A 150 17.93 1.02 2.23
CA LEU A 150 17.55 0.41 0.96
C LEU A 150 17.04 1.48 0.01
N SER A 151 17.67 1.61 -1.15
CA SER A 151 17.43 2.64 -2.17
C SER A 151 16.22 2.30 -3.05
N ASN A 152 16.12 1.04 -3.44
CA ASN A 152 15.18 0.58 -4.45
C ASN A 152 13.91 -0.05 -3.86
N PHE A 153 13.62 0.13 -2.56
CA PHE A 153 12.45 -0.51 -1.96
C PHE A 153 11.16 0.01 -2.57
N LYS A 154 10.53 -0.78 -3.43
CA LYS A 154 9.38 -0.41 -4.26
C LYS A 154 8.25 -1.39 -4.03
N ILE A 155 7.06 -0.85 -3.84
CA ILE A 155 5.81 -1.62 -3.73
C ILE A 155 4.79 -1.07 -4.73
N THR A 156 3.86 -1.90 -5.15
CA THR A 156 2.81 -1.53 -6.10
C THR A 156 1.45 -1.66 -5.43
N VAL A 157 0.60 -0.63 -5.52
CA VAL A 157 -0.77 -0.67 -4.97
C VAL A 157 -1.78 -0.48 -6.10
N LEU A 158 -2.72 -1.41 -6.23
CA LEU A 158 -3.72 -1.47 -7.30
C LEU A 158 -5.13 -1.75 -6.76
N GLY A 159 -6.13 -1.54 -7.61
CA GLY A 159 -7.53 -1.85 -7.30
C GLY A 159 -8.27 -0.69 -6.66
N GLU A 160 -9.20 -0.98 -5.75
CA GLU A 160 -10.08 0.03 -5.13
C GLU A 160 -9.39 0.83 -4.00
N VAL A 161 -8.36 1.58 -4.39
CA VAL A 161 -7.67 2.59 -3.57
C VAL A 161 -7.82 3.97 -4.20
N ASN A 162 -7.64 5.03 -3.41
CA ASN A 162 -7.77 6.40 -3.92
C ASN A 162 -6.69 6.75 -4.95
N ARG A 163 -5.47 6.25 -4.77
CA ARG A 163 -4.35 6.43 -5.69
C ARG A 163 -3.66 5.11 -5.94
N GLN A 164 -3.79 4.62 -7.16
CA GLN A 164 -3.09 3.42 -7.62
C GLN A 164 -1.73 3.81 -8.18
N GLY A 165 -0.75 2.93 -8.05
CA GLY A 165 0.56 3.11 -8.65
C GLY A 165 1.68 2.47 -7.85
N ASP A 166 2.89 2.82 -8.29
CA ASP A 166 4.13 2.36 -7.70
C ASP A 166 4.67 3.36 -6.68
N TYR A 167 5.13 2.87 -5.54
CA TYR A 167 5.63 3.67 -4.44
C TYR A 167 7.02 3.20 -4.01
N THR A 168 7.98 4.13 -4.00
CA THR A 168 9.32 3.90 -3.47
C THR A 168 9.40 4.37 -2.01
N ILE A 169 9.85 3.51 -1.11
CA ILE A 169 9.88 3.75 0.34
C ILE A 169 11.34 3.81 0.83
N ALA A 170 11.79 5.00 1.24
CA ALA A 170 13.19 5.27 1.54
C ALA A 170 13.75 4.59 2.82
N ASN A 171 12.89 4.03 3.68
CA ASN A 171 13.31 3.47 4.96
C ASN A 171 13.58 1.95 4.90
N GLY A 172 13.39 1.30 3.73
CA GLY A 172 13.64 -0.13 3.53
C GLY A 172 12.77 -1.08 4.35
N GLN A 173 11.82 -0.54 5.12
CA GLN A 173 10.84 -1.27 5.89
C GLN A 173 9.50 -0.59 5.68
N ALA A 174 8.51 -1.38 5.30
CA ALA A 174 7.16 -0.90 5.09
C ALA A 174 6.18 -1.98 5.52
N THR A 175 5.09 -1.56 6.15
CA THR A 175 3.93 -2.40 6.41
C THR A 175 2.88 -2.15 5.35
N ILE A 176 1.88 -3.04 5.29
CA ILE A 176 0.69 -2.80 4.47
C ILE A 176 -0.01 -1.48 4.82
N TRP A 177 0.04 -1.03 6.09
CA TRP A 177 -0.48 0.28 6.48
C TRP A 177 0.27 1.44 5.85
N ASN A 178 1.60 1.33 5.75
CA ASN A 178 2.39 2.35 5.07
C ASN A 178 2.02 2.43 3.59
N ALA A 179 1.90 1.29 2.92
CA ALA A 179 1.51 1.23 1.51
C ALA A 179 0.12 1.83 1.26
N LEU A 180 -0.88 1.43 2.05
CA LEU A 180 -2.24 1.96 1.93
C LEU A 180 -2.30 3.46 2.26
N GLY A 181 -1.55 3.91 3.27
CA GLY A 181 -1.43 5.34 3.60
C GLY A 181 -0.85 6.15 2.44
N LEU A 182 0.19 5.64 1.76
CA LEU A 182 0.75 6.26 0.56
C LEU A 182 -0.26 6.29 -0.60
N ALA A 183 -1.03 5.22 -0.77
CA ALA A 183 -2.13 5.12 -1.73
C ALA A 183 -3.35 6.01 -1.40
N GLY A 184 -3.33 6.73 -0.27
CA GLY A 184 -4.45 7.57 0.15
C GLY A 184 -5.64 6.76 0.68
N ASP A 185 -5.38 5.56 1.20
CA ASP A 185 -6.34 4.58 1.68
C ASP A 185 -7.28 3.98 0.60
N LEU A 186 -8.04 2.96 0.99
CA LEU A 186 -9.07 2.31 0.21
C LEU A 186 -10.24 3.27 -0.06
N THR A 187 -10.88 3.13 -1.23
CA THR A 187 -12.13 3.85 -1.49
C THR A 187 -13.26 3.31 -0.58
N MET A 188 -14.41 3.99 -0.57
CA MET A 188 -15.64 3.46 0.07
C MET A 188 -16.12 2.15 -0.57
N TYR A 189 -15.60 1.82 -1.76
CA TYR A 189 -15.90 0.58 -2.47
C TYR A 189 -14.80 -0.47 -2.30
N GLY A 190 -13.71 -0.18 -1.61
CA GLY A 190 -12.65 -1.17 -1.34
C GLY A 190 -13.06 -2.16 -0.25
N LYS A 191 -12.92 -3.46 -0.54
CA LYS A 191 -13.15 -4.55 0.42
C LYS A 191 -11.97 -4.65 1.38
N ARG A 192 -12.14 -4.13 2.60
CA ARG A 192 -11.11 -4.17 3.66
C ARG A 192 -10.80 -5.59 4.14
N ASN A 193 -11.70 -6.53 3.93
CA ASN A 193 -11.51 -7.95 4.25
C ASN A 193 -10.98 -8.81 3.09
N ASP A 194 -10.74 -8.21 1.91
CA ASP A 194 -10.30 -8.93 0.71
C ASP A 194 -9.22 -8.14 -0.04
N VAL A 195 -8.05 -8.07 0.60
CA VAL A 195 -6.85 -7.48 0.01
C VAL A 195 -5.88 -8.60 -0.34
N LEU A 196 -5.46 -8.67 -1.59
CA LEU A 196 -4.51 -9.65 -2.09
C LEU A 196 -3.11 -9.05 -2.06
N VAL A 197 -2.16 -9.75 -1.45
CA VAL A 197 -0.74 -9.42 -1.52
C VAL A 197 -0.07 -10.49 -2.38
N ILE A 198 0.60 -10.06 -3.44
CA ILE A 198 1.43 -10.90 -4.31
C ILE A 198 2.88 -10.56 -4.04
N ARG A 199 3.69 -11.59 -3.81
CA ARG A 199 5.09 -11.46 -3.44
C ARG A 199 5.95 -12.36 -4.30
N THR A 200 7.09 -11.86 -4.74
CA THR A 200 8.09 -12.67 -5.45
C THR A 200 9.34 -12.77 -4.58
N GLU A 201 9.68 -13.97 -4.12
CA GLU A 201 10.90 -14.23 -3.37
C GLU A 201 11.71 -15.30 -4.07
N ASN A 202 13.00 -15.02 -4.36
CA ASN A 202 13.92 -15.97 -5.00
C ASN A 202 13.36 -16.57 -6.32
N GLY A 203 12.63 -15.76 -7.09
CA GLY A 203 11.99 -16.18 -8.35
C GLY A 203 10.70 -16.98 -8.18
N VAL A 204 10.25 -17.23 -6.96
CA VAL A 204 8.98 -17.92 -6.66
C VAL A 204 7.91 -16.90 -6.30
N ILE A 205 6.79 -16.94 -7.02
CA ILE A 205 5.63 -16.09 -6.75
C ILE A 205 4.76 -16.77 -5.68
N THR A 206 4.56 -16.09 -4.56
CA THR A 206 3.63 -16.45 -3.49
C THR A 206 2.54 -15.39 -3.38
N HIS A 207 1.40 -15.74 -2.81
CA HIS A 207 0.31 -14.79 -2.58
C HIS A 207 -0.46 -15.13 -1.32
N GLY A 208 -1.09 -14.10 -0.74
CA GLY A 208 -1.95 -14.25 0.43
C GLY A 208 -3.04 -13.20 0.46
N LYS A 209 -4.20 -13.58 1.01
CA LYS A 209 -5.26 -12.63 1.31
C LYS A 209 -5.14 -12.14 2.74
N VAL A 210 -5.31 -10.84 2.93
CA VAL A 210 -5.25 -10.19 4.22
C VAL A 210 -6.55 -9.44 4.51
N ASN A 211 -6.95 -9.50 5.78
CA ASN A 211 -8.12 -8.80 6.29
C ASN A 211 -7.66 -7.61 7.15
N LEU A 212 -7.88 -6.40 6.66
CA LEU A 212 -7.55 -5.15 7.35
C LEU A 212 -8.47 -4.85 8.54
N GLN A 213 -9.63 -5.51 8.62
CA GLN A 213 -10.55 -5.39 9.75
C GLN A 213 -10.07 -6.19 10.97
N ASP A 214 -9.20 -7.18 10.76
CA ASP A 214 -8.69 -8.07 11.80
C ASP A 214 -7.31 -7.62 12.27
N ALA A 215 -7.16 -7.34 13.56
CA ALA A 215 -5.91 -6.99 14.20
C ALA A 215 -4.86 -8.11 14.12
N ASN A 216 -5.29 -9.37 13.97
CA ASN A 216 -4.38 -10.51 13.78
C ASN A 216 -3.59 -10.42 12.46
N LEU A 217 -3.98 -9.50 11.56
CA LEU A 217 -3.17 -9.11 10.42
C LEU A 217 -1.72 -8.82 10.80
N ILE A 218 -1.44 -8.22 11.96
CA ILE A 218 -0.08 -7.88 12.41
C ILE A 218 0.83 -9.13 12.45
N ASN A 219 0.26 -10.31 12.73
CA ASN A 219 0.98 -11.58 12.79
C ASN A 219 1.11 -12.30 11.44
N SER A 220 0.53 -11.73 10.37
CA SER A 220 0.57 -12.28 9.02
C SER A 220 1.97 -12.10 8.39
N PRO A 221 2.47 -13.09 7.63
CA PRO A 221 3.71 -12.93 6.85
C PRO A 221 3.62 -11.84 5.77
N TYR A 222 2.40 -11.37 5.45
CA TYR A 222 2.12 -10.31 4.48
C TYR A 222 1.88 -8.94 5.13
N TYR A 223 2.05 -8.82 6.46
CA TYR A 223 1.95 -7.54 7.15
C TYR A 223 3.12 -6.62 6.83
N ASN A 224 4.34 -7.15 7.00
CA ASN A 224 5.57 -6.51 6.58
C ASN A 224 5.77 -6.81 5.11
N LEU A 225 5.87 -5.75 4.31
CA LEU A 225 6.07 -5.83 2.88
C LEU A 225 7.53 -6.10 2.57
N LYS A 226 7.75 -6.79 1.46
CA LYS A 226 9.07 -7.01 0.87
C LYS A 226 9.18 -6.28 -0.45
N GLN A 227 10.40 -6.26 -0.97
CA GLN A 227 10.73 -5.63 -2.23
C GLN A 227 9.88 -6.22 -3.37
N GLY A 228 9.23 -5.36 -4.14
CA GLY A 228 8.41 -5.76 -5.28
C GLY A 228 7.03 -6.33 -4.93
N ASP A 229 6.58 -6.22 -3.68
CA ASP A 229 5.23 -6.65 -3.30
C ASP A 229 4.15 -5.84 -4.05
N ALA A 230 3.13 -6.54 -4.54
CA ALA A 230 1.94 -5.95 -5.15
C ALA A 230 0.71 -6.16 -4.25
N ILE A 231 0.10 -5.05 -3.84
CA ILE A 231 -1.10 -5.00 -3.01
C ILE A 231 -2.29 -4.68 -3.92
N ILE A 232 -3.25 -5.59 -3.99
CA ILE A 232 -4.44 -5.46 -4.85
C ILE A 232 -5.68 -5.47 -3.97
N VAL A 233 -6.41 -4.36 -3.97
CA VAL A 233 -7.66 -4.21 -3.21
C VAL A 233 -8.85 -4.57 -4.07
N SER A 234 -9.64 -5.55 -3.64
CA SER A 234 -10.84 -5.99 -4.35
C SER A 234 -11.98 -4.98 -4.22
N SER A 235 -12.80 -4.86 -5.27
CA SER A 235 -13.97 -3.98 -5.28
C SER A 235 -15.19 -4.59 -4.62
N SER A 236 -16.03 -3.73 -4.04
CA SER A 236 -17.34 -4.08 -3.53
C SER A 236 -18.26 -4.54 -4.67
N ASN A 237 -19.27 -5.35 -4.33
CA ASN A 237 -20.24 -5.78 -5.32
C ASN A 237 -21.04 -4.59 -5.89
N THR A 238 -21.23 -3.52 -5.11
CA THR A 238 -21.89 -2.29 -5.57
C THR A 238 -21.11 -1.61 -6.69
N ARG A 239 -19.79 -1.60 -6.61
CA ARG A 239 -18.90 -1.04 -7.63
C ARG A 239 -18.86 -1.89 -8.89
N ASP A 240 -18.83 -3.22 -8.74
CA ASP A 240 -18.91 -4.16 -9.86
C ASP A 240 -20.24 -4.03 -10.63
N LEU A 241 -21.36 -3.94 -9.91
CA LEU A 241 -22.68 -3.71 -10.51
C LEU A 241 -22.76 -2.36 -11.22
N ALA A 242 -22.21 -1.30 -10.62
CA ALA A 242 -22.14 0.02 -11.24
C ALA A 242 -21.27 0.01 -12.51
N ALA A 243 -20.15 -0.71 -12.51
CA ALA A 243 -19.27 -0.84 -13.67
C ALA A 243 -19.91 -1.63 -14.82
N LYS A 244 -20.79 -2.59 -14.52
CA LYS A 244 -21.56 -3.37 -15.51
C LYS A 244 -22.77 -2.63 -16.06
N GLN A 245 -23.20 -1.54 -15.43
CA GLN A 245 -24.40 -0.81 -15.84
C GLN A 245 -24.16 -0.09 -17.18
N ASN A 246 -25.07 -0.26 -18.13
CA ASN A 246 -24.97 0.43 -19.43
C ASN A 246 -25.00 1.95 -19.18
N PRO A 247 -24.02 2.73 -19.69
CA PRO A 247 -24.01 4.19 -19.56
C PRO A 247 -25.33 4.86 -20.01
N ASN A 248 -26.03 4.26 -20.97
CA ASN A 248 -27.30 4.76 -21.51
C ASN A 248 -28.53 4.39 -20.66
N THR A 249 -28.39 3.64 -19.57
CA THR A 249 -29.52 3.24 -18.70
C THR A 249 -30.30 4.44 -18.19
N GLY A 250 -29.60 5.52 -17.82
CA GLY A 250 -30.22 6.78 -17.41
C GLY A 250 -31.04 7.42 -18.54
N ILE A 251 -30.54 7.38 -19.78
CA ILE A 251 -31.21 7.91 -20.97
C ILE A 251 -32.49 7.12 -21.27
N TYR A 252 -32.44 5.78 -21.19
CA TYR A 252 -33.64 4.96 -21.37
C TYR A 252 -34.68 5.20 -20.28
N LEU A 253 -34.24 5.39 -19.02
CA LEU A 253 -35.14 5.68 -17.91
C LEU A 253 -35.81 7.06 -18.05
N THR A 254 -35.08 8.09 -18.49
CA THR A 254 -35.65 9.41 -18.75
C THR A 254 -36.55 9.43 -19.99
N ALA A 255 -36.20 8.70 -21.06
CA ALA A 255 -37.07 8.56 -22.22
C ALA A 255 -38.40 7.88 -21.84
N ALA A 256 -38.35 6.83 -21.01
CA ALA A 256 -39.54 6.16 -20.51
C ALA A 256 -40.41 7.08 -19.63
N SER A 257 -39.80 7.88 -18.75
CA SER A 257 -40.56 8.83 -17.90
C SER A 257 -41.21 9.94 -18.71
N ILE A 258 -40.53 10.47 -19.73
CA ILE A 258 -41.08 11.44 -20.68
C ILE A 258 -42.26 10.83 -21.45
N ALA A 259 -42.12 9.60 -21.96
CA ALA A 259 -43.19 8.91 -22.67
C ALA A 259 -44.42 8.68 -21.78
N ILE A 260 -44.23 8.22 -20.54
CA ILE A 260 -45.32 8.03 -19.57
C ILE A 260 -46.02 9.37 -19.28
N THR A 261 -45.26 10.45 -19.11
CA THR A 261 -45.81 11.79 -18.87
C THR A 261 -46.62 12.30 -20.06
N ALA A 262 -46.11 12.12 -21.29
CA ALA A 262 -46.82 12.50 -22.50
C ALA A 262 -48.15 11.74 -22.65
N VAL A 263 -48.15 10.42 -22.43
CA VAL A 263 -49.37 9.61 -22.44
C VAL A 263 -50.36 10.07 -21.37
N ALA A 264 -49.90 10.38 -20.16
CA ALA A 264 -50.75 10.87 -19.08
C ALA A 264 -51.43 12.22 -19.43
N VAL A 265 -50.69 13.14 -20.05
CA VAL A 265 -51.23 14.43 -20.54
C VAL A 265 -52.30 14.19 -21.61
N VAL A 266 -52.03 13.32 -22.58
CA VAL A 266 -52.98 12.98 -23.65
C VAL A 266 -54.26 12.37 -23.07
N VAL A 267 -54.16 11.39 -22.18
CA VAL A 267 -55.33 10.78 -21.54
C VAL A 267 -56.13 11.77 -20.70
N SER A 268 -55.46 12.73 -20.05
CA SER A 268 -56.12 13.81 -19.29
C SER A 268 -56.94 14.72 -20.20
N LEU A 269 -56.41 15.07 -21.38
CA LEU A 269 -57.11 15.89 -22.36
C LEU A 269 -58.36 15.21 -22.93
N PHE A 270 -58.32 13.88 -23.13
CA PHE A 270 -59.45 13.12 -23.68
C PHE A 270 -60.51 12.70 -22.66
N LYS A 271 -60.23 12.80 -21.35
CA LYS A 271 -61.18 12.45 -20.27
C LYS A 271 -61.96 13.64 -19.71
N LYS A 272 -62.00 14.76 -20.42
CA LYS A 272 -62.83 15.92 -20.07
C LYS A 272 -64.29 15.68 -20.39
#